data_AF-H0FA23-F1
#
_entry.id   AF-H0FA23-F1
#
_cell.length_a   1.000
_cell.length_b   1.000
_cell.length_c   1.000
_cell.angle_alpha   90.00
_cell.angle_beta   90.00
_cell.angle_gamma   90.00
#
_symmetry.space_group_name_H-M   'P 1'
#
loop_
_entity.id
_entity.type
_entity.pdbx_description
1 polymer ?
#
loop_
_entity_poly.entity_id
_entity_poly.type
_entity_poly.pdbx_seq_one_letter_code
_entity_poly.pdbx_strand_id
1 'polypeptide(L)'
;MSFKPVVALVGRPNVGKSTLFNRLTRSRAALVADYSGLTRDRHYGEGRVGDIPFIAIDTGGFEPVAKDGILLEMARQTRQAIAEADVVVFLVDARAGINAHDHEIAQLLRKSGQQRVLLAVNKAEGMGLGPAISEFHELGLGQPYPISAAHGDGIVDLIELALKDLAEPPAEEEPAEEGEHDHRIKLAIVGRPNVGKSTLINTFMGEERVIAFDMPGTTRDAIEIDFERDGRRYTLIDTAGLRKRGKVFEAVEKFSVIKTLQAIEASNVVLLMLDAQTEISEQDAHIAGFVLETGRAVVVAVNKWDGLDGEEKERIEREFNRKLRFLSFARVHTISALRGQGIKPLLKSINSAHAAAFAKLSTPKLTRELQAAVEQQPPPRKGIFRPKMRYAHQGGQNPPLVVIHGNALDAIPDSYRRYLETRFRNAFDLQGTPLRIEFKSSHNPYAQES
;
A
#
# COMPACT_ATOMS: atom_id res chain seq x y z
N MET A 1 18.23 -2.06 1.37
CA MET A 1 17.16 -2.05 2.39
C MET A 1 16.50 -3.43 2.41
N SER A 2 16.05 -3.91 3.57
CA SER A 2 15.13 -5.07 3.59
C SER A 2 13.74 -4.58 3.18
N PHE A 3 13.08 -5.27 2.24
CA PHE A 3 11.69 -4.96 1.91
C PHE A 3 10.78 -5.31 3.09
N LYS A 4 9.61 -4.65 3.18
CA LYS A 4 8.60 -5.04 4.17
C LYS A 4 8.24 -6.51 3.97
N PRO A 5 8.18 -7.31 5.06
CA PRO A 5 7.74 -8.69 4.99
C PRO A 5 6.32 -8.79 4.44
N VAL A 6 6.01 -9.92 3.81
CA VAL A 6 4.70 -10.23 3.23
C VAL A 6 4.03 -11.32 4.05
N VAL A 7 2.84 -11.02 4.56
CA VAL A 7 2.00 -11.91 5.37
C VAL A 7 0.76 -12.30 4.58
N ALA A 8 0.67 -13.58 4.20
CA ALA A 8 -0.52 -14.11 3.53
C ALA A 8 -1.47 -14.78 4.52
N LEU A 9 -2.75 -14.41 4.45
CA LEU A 9 -3.84 -15.03 5.19
C LEU A 9 -4.47 -16.13 4.34
N VAL A 10 -4.31 -17.37 4.78
CA VAL A 10 -4.81 -18.58 4.10
C VAL A 10 -5.84 -19.26 4.97
N GLY A 11 -6.82 -19.94 4.38
CA GLY A 11 -7.82 -20.70 5.12
C GLY A 11 -9.10 -20.91 4.31
N ARG A 12 -9.95 -21.84 4.74
CA ARG A 12 -11.24 -22.10 4.08
C ARG A 12 -12.18 -20.87 4.14
N PRO A 13 -13.28 -20.85 3.36
CA PRO A 13 -14.28 -19.79 3.47
C PRO A 13 -14.84 -19.66 4.90
N ASN A 14 -15.24 -18.44 5.27
CA ASN A 14 -15.94 -18.10 6.53
C ASN A 14 -15.17 -18.30 7.86
N VAL A 15 -13.87 -18.60 7.83
CA VAL A 15 -13.01 -18.64 9.04
C VAL A 15 -12.65 -17.25 9.59
N GLY A 16 -12.98 -16.18 8.87
CA GLY A 16 -12.72 -14.80 9.30
C GLY A 16 -11.44 -14.15 8.76
N LYS A 17 -10.92 -14.63 7.61
CA LYS A 17 -9.75 -14.03 6.92
C LYS A 17 -9.91 -12.52 6.67
N SER A 18 -11.02 -12.10 6.07
CA SER A 18 -11.25 -10.69 5.75
C SER A 18 -11.45 -9.84 7.01
N THR A 19 -12.01 -10.41 8.08
CA THR A 19 -12.09 -9.74 9.39
C THR A 19 -10.70 -9.51 9.97
N LEU A 20 -9.82 -10.52 9.92
CA LEU A 20 -8.45 -10.37 10.36
C LEU A 20 -7.69 -9.38 9.48
N PHE A 21 -7.78 -9.50 8.15
CA PHE A 21 -7.16 -8.58 7.19
C PHE A 21 -7.48 -7.12 7.50
N ASN A 22 -8.76 -6.77 7.61
CA ASN A 22 -9.19 -5.39 7.90
C ASN A 22 -8.66 -4.87 9.24
N ARG A 23 -8.48 -5.76 10.20
CA ARG A 23 -7.90 -5.42 11.50
C ARG A 23 -6.38 -5.19 11.41
N LEU A 24 -5.67 -6.03 10.65
CA LEU A 24 -4.23 -5.90 10.43
C LEU A 24 -3.89 -4.59 9.71
N THR A 25 -4.69 -4.21 8.71
CA THR A 25 -4.46 -3.02 7.89
C THR A 25 -4.97 -1.72 8.53
N ARG A 26 -5.44 -1.76 9.78
CA ARG A 26 -6.08 -0.65 10.54
C ARG A 26 -7.10 0.14 9.71
N SER A 27 -7.81 -0.55 8.84
CA SER A 27 -8.63 0.08 7.84
C SER A 27 -10.11 0.03 8.26
N ARG A 28 -10.54 0.99 9.08
CA ARG A 28 -11.91 1.52 8.91
C ARG A 28 -12.05 2.28 7.57
N ALA A 29 -10.91 2.53 6.91
CA ALA A 29 -10.78 3.18 5.63
C ALA A 29 -9.96 2.30 4.67
N ALA A 30 -10.38 1.04 4.46
CA ALA A 30 -10.05 0.36 3.20
C ALA A 30 -10.91 1.07 2.15
N LEU A 31 -10.53 2.31 1.81
CA LEU A 31 -11.18 3.13 0.80
C LEU A 31 -10.73 2.68 -0.60
N VAL A 32 -10.49 1.39 -0.76
CA VAL A 32 -10.62 0.65 -2.01
C VAL A 32 -11.60 -0.52 -1.78
N ALA A 33 -12.75 -0.23 -1.17
CA ALA A 33 -13.91 -1.12 -1.18
C ALA A 33 -15.18 -0.28 -1.23
N ASP A 34 -15.53 0.12 -2.45
CA ASP A 34 -16.91 0.22 -2.97
C ASP A 34 -16.92 0.71 -4.44
N TYR A 35 -15.86 0.44 -5.22
CA TYR A 35 -15.94 0.51 -6.67
C TYR A 35 -16.17 -0.91 -7.20
N SER A 36 -17.43 -1.18 -7.57
CA SER A 36 -17.89 -2.43 -8.16
C SER A 36 -17.13 -2.71 -9.46
N GLY A 37 -16.34 -3.80 -9.49
CA GLY A 37 -15.65 -4.22 -10.71
C GLY A 37 -14.45 -5.15 -10.52
N LEU A 38 -13.97 -5.38 -9.30
CA LEU A 38 -12.81 -6.22 -8.98
C LEU A 38 -12.82 -7.57 -9.71
N THR A 39 -11.65 -7.97 -10.23
CA THR A 39 -11.36 -9.41 -10.24
C THR A 39 -11.39 -9.87 -8.78
N ARG A 40 -12.25 -10.84 -8.51
CA ARG A 40 -12.69 -11.28 -7.17
C ARG A 40 -11.60 -11.89 -6.27
N ASP A 41 -10.33 -11.84 -6.66
CA ASP A 41 -9.40 -12.89 -6.27
C ASP A 41 -8.48 -12.55 -5.09
N ARG A 42 -8.07 -11.29 -4.81
CA ARG A 42 -7.20 -10.95 -3.64
C ARG A 42 -7.31 -9.49 -3.17
N HIS A 43 -7.20 -9.27 -1.86
CA HIS A 43 -7.01 -7.93 -1.28
C HIS A 43 -5.59 -7.78 -0.73
N TYR A 44 -5.00 -6.60 -0.91
CA TYR A 44 -3.67 -6.23 -0.43
C TYR A 44 -3.79 -4.99 0.43
N GLY A 45 -2.98 -4.87 1.49
CA GLY A 45 -2.98 -3.68 2.33
C GLY A 45 -1.77 -3.63 3.25
N GLU A 46 -1.44 -2.44 3.73
CA GLU A 46 -0.33 -2.23 4.68
C GLU A 46 -0.76 -2.62 6.10
N GLY A 47 -0.15 -3.65 6.66
CA GLY A 47 -0.33 -4.08 8.05
C GLY A 47 0.48 -3.25 9.02
N ARG A 48 -0.16 -2.78 10.11
CA ARG A 48 0.45 -1.92 11.15
C ARG A 48 0.14 -2.42 12.56
N VAL A 49 0.20 -3.72 12.76
CA VAL A 49 0.02 -4.38 14.06
C VAL A 49 1.37 -4.89 14.54
N GLY A 50 1.71 -4.60 15.81
CA GLY A 50 3.07 -4.77 16.33
C GLY A 50 4.03 -3.69 15.83
N ASP A 51 5.33 -3.93 16.02
CA ASP A 51 6.38 -2.95 15.71
C ASP A 51 6.86 -2.99 14.25
N ILE A 52 6.73 -4.14 13.59
CA ILE A 52 7.23 -4.34 12.23
C ILE A 52 6.09 -4.12 11.23
N PRO A 53 6.17 -3.12 10.33
CA PRO A 53 5.19 -2.94 9.26
C PRO A 53 5.36 -4.02 8.18
N PHE A 54 4.26 -4.51 7.62
CA PHE A 54 4.24 -5.61 6.66
C PHE A 54 3.18 -5.41 5.57
N ILE A 55 3.24 -6.18 4.50
CA ILE A 55 2.20 -6.24 3.47
C ILE A 55 1.28 -7.42 3.81
N ALA A 56 0.01 -7.15 4.08
CA ALA A 56 -1.01 -8.19 4.29
C ALA A 56 -1.66 -8.57 2.96
N ILE A 57 -1.91 -9.87 2.77
CA ILE A 57 -2.62 -10.41 1.62
C ILE A 57 -3.80 -11.25 2.12
N ASP A 58 -5.03 -10.88 1.77
CA ASP A 58 -6.20 -11.74 1.90
C ASP A 58 -6.40 -12.48 0.58
N THR A 59 -6.32 -13.80 0.62
CA THR A 59 -6.51 -14.63 -0.58
C THR A 59 -7.96 -14.73 -1.04
N GLY A 60 -8.89 -13.99 -0.42
CA GLY A 60 -10.26 -13.79 -0.90
C GLY A 60 -11.11 -15.07 -0.85
N GLY A 61 -12.07 -15.12 0.09
CA GLY A 61 -13.09 -16.16 0.09
C GLY A 61 -14.15 -15.87 -0.96
N PHE A 62 -14.10 -16.52 -2.12
CA PHE A 62 -15.26 -16.61 -3.00
C PHE A 62 -16.02 -17.92 -2.76
N GLU A 63 -17.31 -17.81 -2.48
CA GLU A 63 -18.25 -18.92 -2.55
C GLU A 63 -18.17 -19.51 -3.96
N PRO A 64 -17.73 -20.76 -4.09
CA PRO A 64 -17.59 -21.34 -5.40
C PRO A 64 -18.98 -21.46 -6.05
N VAL A 65 -19.16 -20.73 -7.14
CA VAL A 65 -20.37 -20.82 -7.99
C VAL A 65 -20.48 -22.21 -8.62
N ALA A 66 -19.38 -22.98 -8.65
CA ALA A 66 -19.35 -24.35 -9.10
C ALA A 66 -19.21 -25.30 -7.90
N LYS A 67 -20.20 -26.18 -7.70
CA LYS A 67 -20.11 -27.31 -6.76
C LYS A 67 -18.93 -28.24 -7.10
N ASP A 68 -18.50 -28.25 -8.36
CA ASP A 68 -17.35 -28.99 -8.86
C ASP A 68 -16.16 -28.03 -9.08
N GLY A 69 -15.07 -28.19 -8.33
CA GLY A 69 -13.81 -27.46 -8.56
C GLY A 69 -13.32 -26.53 -7.44
N ILE A 70 -14.07 -26.41 -6.34
CA ILE A 70 -13.72 -25.63 -5.13
C ILE A 70 -12.30 -25.96 -4.64
N LEU A 71 -12.01 -27.25 -4.56
CA LEU A 71 -10.73 -27.80 -4.07
C LEU A 71 -9.55 -27.32 -4.90
N LEU A 72 -9.69 -27.38 -6.22
CA LEU A 72 -8.62 -27.07 -7.16
C LEU A 72 -8.27 -25.58 -7.08
N GLU A 73 -9.31 -24.75 -6.95
CA GLU A 73 -9.14 -23.30 -6.84
C GLU A 73 -8.56 -22.91 -5.48
N MET A 74 -9.04 -23.47 -4.38
CA MET A 74 -8.46 -23.26 -3.04
C MET A 74 -6.98 -23.70 -3.00
N ALA A 75 -6.65 -24.83 -3.63
CA ALA A 75 -5.28 -25.29 -3.74
C ALA A 75 -4.41 -24.35 -4.60
N ARG A 76 -4.96 -23.81 -5.69
CA ARG A 76 -4.28 -22.82 -6.55
C ARG A 76 -3.97 -21.54 -5.78
N GLN A 77 -4.96 -20.99 -5.07
CA GLN A 77 -4.81 -19.79 -4.25
C GLN A 77 -3.79 -20.01 -3.13
N THR A 78 -3.90 -21.13 -2.40
CA THR A 78 -2.98 -21.49 -1.32
C THR A 78 -1.54 -21.58 -1.83
N ARG A 79 -1.30 -22.32 -2.92
CA ARG A 79 0.05 -22.43 -3.51
C ARG A 79 0.62 -21.09 -3.94
N GLN A 80 -0.23 -20.25 -4.53
CA GLN A 80 0.23 -18.95 -5.01
C GLN A 80 0.53 -18.02 -3.83
N ALA A 81 -0.29 -18.01 -2.78
CA ALA A 81 -0.05 -17.24 -1.57
C ALA A 81 1.24 -17.67 -0.85
N ILE A 82 1.52 -18.98 -0.81
CA ILE A 82 2.77 -19.50 -0.24
C ILE A 82 3.98 -19.03 -1.04
N ALA A 83 3.92 -19.10 -2.38
CA ALA A 83 5.03 -18.70 -3.23
C ALA A 83 5.37 -17.20 -3.12
N GLU A 84 4.42 -16.41 -2.62
CA GLU A 84 4.40 -14.97 -2.61
C GLU A 84 4.70 -14.36 -1.23
N ALA A 85 4.62 -15.14 -0.16
CA ALA A 85 4.68 -14.66 1.22
C ALA A 85 5.95 -15.08 1.95
N ASP A 86 6.45 -14.18 2.79
CA ASP A 86 7.50 -14.51 3.77
C ASP A 86 6.91 -15.30 4.95
N VAL A 87 5.65 -15.01 5.29
CA VAL A 87 4.89 -15.71 6.35
C VAL A 87 3.51 -16.06 5.88
N VAL A 88 3.06 -17.27 6.22
CA VAL A 88 1.67 -17.69 6.03
C VAL A 88 0.98 -17.82 7.37
N VAL A 89 -0.12 -17.08 7.56
CA VAL A 89 -1.04 -17.28 8.68
C VAL A 89 -2.21 -18.12 8.16
N PHE A 90 -2.29 -19.37 8.61
CA PHE A 90 -3.36 -20.28 8.26
C PHE A 90 -4.47 -20.21 9.31
N LEU A 91 -5.64 -19.70 8.91
CA LEU A 91 -6.79 -19.48 9.77
C LEU A 91 -7.76 -20.65 9.73
N VAL A 92 -8.15 -21.10 10.91
CA VAL A 92 -9.21 -22.07 11.17
C VAL A 92 -10.25 -21.47 12.15
N ASP A 93 -11.40 -22.11 12.32
CA ASP A 93 -12.52 -21.60 13.13
C ASP A 93 -12.73 -22.48 14.37
N ALA A 94 -12.48 -21.92 15.56
CA ALA A 94 -12.60 -22.60 16.85
C ALA A 94 -14.01 -23.16 17.12
N ARG A 95 -15.05 -22.53 16.58
CA ARG A 95 -16.45 -22.89 16.86
C ARG A 95 -16.96 -23.96 15.91
N ALA A 96 -16.42 -23.98 14.69
CA ALA A 96 -16.80 -24.94 13.66
C ALA A 96 -15.92 -26.21 13.70
N GLY A 97 -14.79 -26.17 14.38
CA GLY A 97 -13.82 -27.24 14.46
C GLY A 97 -13.07 -27.51 13.15
N ILE A 98 -12.29 -28.59 13.14
CA ILE A 98 -11.52 -29.02 11.97
C ILE A 98 -12.45 -29.53 10.86
N ASN A 99 -12.16 -29.10 9.62
CA ASN A 99 -12.83 -29.58 8.42
C ASN A 99 -11.85 -30.34 7.48
N ALA A 100 -12.37 -31.18 6.59
CA ALA A 100 -11.60 -31.84 5.54
C ALA A 100 -10.76 -30.86 4.69
N HIS A 101 -11.32 -29.69 4.37
CA HIS A 101 -10.58 -28.65 3.64
C HIS A 101 -9.38 -28.10 4.43
N ASP A 102 -9.48 -28.07 5.76
CA ASP A 102 -8.38 -27.62 6.61
C ASP A 102 -7.21 -28.63 6.56
N HIS A 103 -7.51 -29.94 6.51
CA HIS A 103 -6.49 -30.97 6.30
C HIS A 103 -5.77 -30.84 4.95
N GLU A 104 -6.52 -30.56 3.88
CA GLU A 104 -5.94 -30.42 2.54
C GLU A 104 -5.03 -29.19 2.43
N ILE A 105 -5.48 -28.04 2.96
CA ILE A 105 -4.67 -26.82 3.03
C ILE A 105 -3.42 -27.08 3.88
N ALA A 106 -3.57 -27.73 5.04
CA ALA A 106 -2.44 -28.08 5.89
C ALA A 106 -1.45 -29.01 5.20
N GLN A 107 -1.93 -30.00 4.43
CA GLN A 107 -1.07 -30.87 3.61
C GLN A 107 -0.31 -30.08 2.54
N LEU A 108 -0.95 -29.11 1.87
CA LEU A 108 -0.29 -28.25 0.90
C LEU A 108 0.79 -27.38 1.55
N LEU A 109 0.48 -26.78 2.71
CA LEU A 109 1.43 -25.97 3.48
C LEU A 109 2.65 -26.79 3.90
N ARG A 110 2.45 -28.00 4.44
CA ARG A 110 3.57 -28.90 4.80
C ARG A 110 4.43 -29.30 3.60
N LYS A 111 3.81 -29.57 2.45
CA LYS A 111 4.53 -29.96 1.21
C LYS A 111 5.25 -28.79 0.55
N SER A 112 4.82 -27.56 0.80
CA SER A 112 5.36 -26.38 0.13
C SER A 112 6.80 -26.03 0.54
N GLY A 113 7.26 -26.52 1.71
CA GLY A 113 8.56 -26.16 2.27
C GLY A 113 8.59 -24.75 2.89
N GLN A 114 7.45 -24.05 2.96
CA GLN A 114 7.34 -22.77 3.66
C GLN A 114 7.72 -22.96 5.12
N GLN A 115 8.81 -22.33 5.55
CA GLN A 115 9.36 -22.53 6.89
C GLN A 115 8.54 -21.81 7.97
N ARG A 116 7.80 -20.77 7.60
CA ARG A 116 7.10 -19.89 8.53
C ARG A 116 5.59 -19.90 8.30
N VAL A 117 4.95 -20.92 8.86
CA VAL A 117 3.49 -21.09 8.86
C VAL A 117 2.99 -21.03 10.30
N LEU A 118 2.06 -20.12 10.59
CA LEU A 118 1.41 -20.01 11.89
C LEU A 118 -0.05 -20.44 11.77
N LEU A 119 -0.48 -21.34 12.63
CA LEU A 119 -1.87 -21.81 12.69
C LEU A 119 -2.66 -20.92 13.65
N ALA A 120 -3.54 -20.08 13.12
CA ALA A 120 -4.39 -19.17 13.88
C ALA A 120 -5.81 -19.74 14.02
N VAL A 121 -6.20 -20.04 15.25
CA VAL A 121 -7.54 -20.56 15.58
C VAL A 121 -8.44 -19.37 15.93
N ASN A 122 -9.20 -18.90 14.94
CA ASN A 122 -10.04 -17.71 15.07
C ASN A 122 -11.38 -18.02 15.72
N LYS A 123 -12.07 -16.97 16.20
CA LYS A 123 -13.37 -17.03 16.91
C LYS A 123 -13.30 -17.71 18.29
N ALA A 124 -12.12 -17.66 18.92
CA ALA A 124 -11.86 -18.27 20.23
C ALA A 124 -12.36 -17.44 21.42
N GLU A 125 -13.04 -16.30 21.18
CA GLU A 125 -13.58 -15.47 22.25
C GLU A 125 -14.51 -16.26 23.20
N GLY A 126 -14.30 -16.07 24.52
CA GLY A 126 -15.09 -16.73 25.56
C GLY A 126 -14.79 -18.23 25.76
N MET A 127 -13.83 -18.80 25.01
CA MET A 127 -13.41 -20.20 25.16
C MET A 127 -12.18 -20.32 26.08
N GLY A 128 -12.07 -21.41 26.82
CA GLY A 128 -10.83 -21.76 27.52
C GLY A 128 -9.74 -22.16 26.53
N LEU A 129 -8.49 -21.76 26.78
CA LEU A 129 -7.35 -21.99 25.88
C LEU A 129 -7.19 -23.45 25.45
N GLY A 130 -7.28 -24.40 26.40
CA GLY A 130 -7.10 -25.84 26.13
C GLY A 130 -8.16 -26.40 25.16
N PRO A 131 -9.46 -26.30 25.48
CA PRO A 131 -10.54 -26.73 24.58
C PRO A 131 -10.52 -26.06 23.21
N ALA A 132 -10.13 -24.78 23.13
CA ALA A 132 -10.14 -24.02 21.89
C ALA A 132 -9.09 -24.50 20.86
N ILE A 133 -7.97 -25.09 21.32
CA ILE A 133 -6.84 -25.41 20.42
C ILE A 133 -6.54 -26.92 20.30
N SER A 134 -7.05 -27.75 21.20
CA SER A 134 -6.61 -29.15 21.34
C SER A 134 -6.77 -29.98 20.06
N GLU A 135 -7.88 -29.83 19.36
CA GLU A 135 -8.13 -30.59 18.12
C GLU A 135 -7.18 -30.16 16.98
N PHE A 136 -6.87 -28.86 16.90
CA PHE A 136 -6.10 -28.28 15.81
C PHE A 136 -4.63 -28.69 15.76
N HIS A 137 -4.10 -29.29 16.82
CA HIS A 137 -2.78 -29.92 16.81
C HIS A 137 -2.66 -31.05 15.77
N GLU A 138 -3.76 -31.72 15.44
CA GLU A 138 -3.80 -32.79 14.42
C GLU A 138 -3.35 -32.30 13.03
N LEU A 139 -3.50 -31.00 12.75
CA LEU A 139 -3.07 -30.41 11.48
C LEU A 139 -1.54 -30.41 11.30
N GLY A 140 -0.75 -30.71 12.34
CA GLY A 140 0.69 -30.94 12.21
C GLY A 140 1.48 -29.72 11.71
N LEU A 141 1.02 -28.51 12.06
CA LEU A 141 1.63 -27.23 11.70
C LEU A 141 2.24 -26.49 12.90
N GLY A 142 2.58 -27.24 13.97
CA GLY A 142 3.11 -26.68 15.22
C GLY A 142 1.99 -26.29 16.20
N GLN A 143 2.30 -25.31 17.05
CA GLN A 143 1.37 -24.82 18.08
C GLN A 143 0.24 -23.99 17.44
N PRO A 144 -1.04 -24.31 17.69
CA PRO A 144 -2.16 -23.44 17.31
C PRO A 144 -2.25 -22.23 18.25
N TYR A 145 -2.50 -21.05 17.67
CA TYR A 145 -2.63 -19.79 18.38
C TYR A 145 -4.08 -19.32 18.38
N PRO A 146 -4.76 -19.28 19.54
CA PRO A 146 -6.14 -18.83 19.61
C PRO A 146 -6.21 -17.31 19.44
N ILE A 147 -7.08 -16.84 18.55
CA ILE A 147 -7.28 -15.41 18.29
C ILE A 147 -8.77 -15.08 18.21
N SER A 148 -9.08 -13.79 18.37
CA SER A 148 -10.37 -13.22 17.96
C SER A 148 -10.16 -12.06 17.00
N ALA A 149 -10.35 -12.30 15.70
CA ALA A 149 -10.35 -11.23 14.70
C ALA A 149 -11.43 -10.17 14.96
N ALA A 150 -12.55 -10.56 15.59
CA ALA A 150 -13.66 -9.66 15.87
C ALA A 150 -13.35 -8.72 17.05
N HIS A 151 -12.72 -9.23 18.11
CA HIS A 151 -12.44 -8.48 19.34
C HIS A 151 -11.03 -7.91 19.41
N GLY A 152 -10.05 -8.55 18.76
CA GLY A 152 -8.65 -8.13 18.73
C GLY A 152 -7.70 -9.05 19.49
N ASP A 153 -8.23 -10.05 20.20
CA ASP A 153 -7.47 -10.89 21.13
C ASP A 153 -6.43 -11.75 20.41
N GLY A 154 -5.20 -11.81 20.96
CA GLY A 154 -4.10 -12.66 20.48
C GLY A 154 -3.48 -12.27 19.14
N ILE A 155 -3.95 -11.20 18.50
CA ILE A 155 -3.49 -10.82 17.15
C ILE A 155 -2.12 -10.18 17.17
N VAL A 156 -1.84 -9.32 18.15
CA VAL A 156 -0.53 -8.66 18.30
C VAL A 156 0.55 -9.72 18.48
N ASP A 157 0.38 -10.60 19.46
CA ASP A 157 1.31 -11.70 19.76
C ASP A 157 1.52 -12.61 18.54
N LEU A 158 0.44 -12.96 17.81
CA LEU A 158 0.52 -13.77 16.60
C LEU A 158 1.38 -13.11 15.53
N ILE A 159 1.21 -11.81 15.31
CA ILE A 159 1.91 -11.07 14.24
C ILE A 159 3.36 -10.79 14.63
N GLU A 160 3.62 -10.42 15.88
CA GLU A 160 4.99 -10.27 16.38
C GLU A 160 5.77 -11.58 16.25
N LEU A 161 5.14 -12.70 16.63
CA LEU A 161 5.73 -14.02 16.42
C LEU A 161 5.91 -14.34 14.94
N ALA A 162 4.93 -14.00 14.10
CA ALA A 162 5.02 -14.20 12.66
C ALA A 162 6.22 -13.46 12.05
N LEU A 163 6.46 -12.22 12.46
CA LEU A 163 7.46 -11.33 11.86
C LEU A 163 8.83 -11.36 12.56
N LYS A 164 8.94 -12.00 13.72
CA LYS A 164 10.19 -12.12 14.47
C LYS A 164 11.33 -12.64 13.57
N ASP A 165 12.48 -11.98 13.61
CA ASP A 165 13.68 -12.32 12.83
C ASP A 165 13.57 -12.10 11.29
N LEU A 166 12.45 -11.57 10.76
CA LEU A 166 12.31 -11.26 9.33
C LEU A 166 12.68 -9.81 8.98
N ALA A 167 12.46 -8.90 9.91
CA ALA A 167 12.86 -7.51 9.78
C ALA A 167 13.16 -6.95 11.18
N GLU A 168 14.08 -6.00 11.23
CA GLU A 168 14.26 -5.20 12.43
C GLU A 168 13.11 -4.20 12.55
N PRO A 169 12.69 -3.82 13.77
CA PRO A 169 11.79 -2.70 13.95
C PRO A 169 12.34 -1.50 13.17
N PRO A 170 11.47 -0.68 12.54
CA PRO A 170 11.95 0.58 11.99
C PRO A 170 12.70 1.30 13.12
N ALA A 171 13.95 1.69 12.86
CA ALA A 171 14.68 2.52 13.81
C ALA A 171 13.76 3.69 14.17
N GLU A 172 13.64 4.00 15.46
CA GLU A 172 13.02 5.27 15.87
C GLU A 172 13.68 6.33 15.00
N GLU A 173 12.89 7.08 14.23
CA GLU A 173 13.40 8.23 13.50
C GLU A 173 13.90 9.20 14.57
N GLU A 174 15.14 9.02 15.04
CA GLU A 174 15.91 10.12 15.59
C GLU A 174 15.76 11.23 14.55
N PRO A 175 15.33 12.44 14.95
CA PRO A 175 15.22 13.54 14.01
C PRO A 175 16.61 13.64 13.39
N ALA A 176 16.71 13.21 12.12
CA ALA A 176 17.99 13.08 11.47
C ALA A 176 18.73 14.38 11.75
N GLU A 177 19.89 14.28 12.41
CA GLU A 177 20.82 15.40 12.43
C GLU A 177 20.89 15.90 10.99
N GLU A 178 20.85 17.23 10.80
CA GLU A 178 20.84 17.90 9.50
C GLU A 178 22.16 17.65 8.72
N GLY A 179 22.58 16.39 8.57
CA GLY A 179 23.58 15.91 7.65
C GLY A 179 22.89 15.59 6.33
N GLU A 180 23.40 16.22 5.28
CA GLU A 180 23.03 16.09 3.86
C GLU A 180 22.01 14.96 3.60
N HIS A 181 20.72 15.30 3.56
CA HIS A 181 19.72 14.40 3.00
C HIS A 181 20.30 13.85 1.70
N ASP A 182 20.49 12.54 1.60
CA ASP A 182 20.88 11.94 0.35
C ASP A 182 19.80 12.36 -0.66
N HIS A 183 20.12 13.33 -1.53
CA HIS A 183 19.19 13.99 -2.45
C HIS A 183 18.70 13.04 -3.56
N ARG A 184 18.84 11.72 -3.35
CA ARG A 184 18.46 10.65 -4.23
C ARG A 184 16.95 10.42 -4.19
N ILE A 185 16.33 10.58 -5.34
CA ILE A 185 14.91 10.28 -5.50
C ILE A 185 14.76 8.79 -5.73
N LYS A 186 14.18 8.05 -4.77
CA LYS A 186 13.80 6.66 -4.98
C LYS A 186 12.51 6.61 -5.80
N LEU A 187 12.63 6.13 -7.03
CA LEU A 187 11.56 6.13 -8.02
C LEU A 187 11.14 4.68 -8.34
N ALA A 188 9.88 4.35 -8.10
CA ALA A 188 9.28 3.12 -8.61
C ALA A 188 8.45 3.42 -9.87
N ILE A 189 8.62 2.61 -10.92
CA ILE A 189 7.81 2.71 -12.14
C ILE A 189 6.84 1.53 -12.15
N VAL A 190 5.56 1.83 -11.98
CA VAL A 190 4.52 0.82 -11.77
C VAL A 190 3.44 0.91 -12.83
N GLY A 191 2.72 -0.18 -13.02
CA GLY A 191 1.66 -0.28 -14.02
C GLY A 191 1.56 -1.71 -14.53
N ARG A 192 0.51 -2.01 -15.29
CA ARG A 192 0.29 -3.34 -15.84
C ARG A 192 1.43 -3.85 -16.74
N PRO A 193 1.50 -5.16 -17.02
CA PRO A 193 2.33 -5.70 -18.07
C PRO A 193 2.11 -4.96 -19.40
N ASN A 194 3.15 -4.83 -20.22
CA ASN A 194 3.08 -4.28 -21.60
C ASN A 194 2.66 -2.80 -21.76
N VAL A 195 2.47 -2.04 -20.67
CA VAL A 195 2.22 -0.58 -20.73
C VAL A 195 3.44 0.24 -21.18
N GLY A 196 4.61 -0.40 -21.29
CA GLY A 196 5.85 0.22 -21.78
C GLY A 196 6.85 0.65 -20.70
N LYS A 197 6.77 0.09 -19.48
CA LYS A 197 7.73 0.36 -18.37
C LYS A 197 9.19 0.17 -18.78
N SER A 198 9.52 -0.98 -19.35
CA SER A 198 10.91 -1.28 -19.75
C SER A 198 11.41 -0.37 -20.86
N THR A 199 10.52 0.04 -21.78
CA THR A 199 10.84 1.03 -22.81
C THR A 199 11.14 2.37 -22.16
N LEU A 200 10.31 2.82 -21.22
CA LEU A 200 10.52 4.09 -20.51
C LEU A 200 11.83 4.09 -19.72
N ILE A 201 12.15 3.01 -19.02
CA ILE A 201 13.41 2.91 -18.27
C ILE A 201 14.60 2.99 -19.24
N ASN A 202 14.55 2.26 -20.36
CA ASN A 202 15.60 2.36 -21.37
C ASN A 202 15.71 3.79 -21.94
N THR A 203 14.60 4.50 -22.13
CA THR A 203 14.61 5.90 -22.55
C THR A 203 15.24 6.82 -21.48
N PHE A 204 14.96 6.58 -20.19
CA PHE A 204 15.63 7.30 -19.10
C PHE A 204 17.14 7.05 -19.09
N MET A 205 17.56 5.81 -19.36
CA MET A 205 18.97 5.37 -19.35
C MET A 205 19.73 5.76 -20.63
N GLY A 206 19.06 5.84 -21.77
CA GLY A 206 19.66 6.02 -23.10
C GLY A 206 19.76 7.46 -23.60
N GLU A 207 19.02 8.41 -23.01
CA GLU A 207 19.21 9.82 -23.32
C GLU A 207 20.46 10.35 -22.61
N GLU A 208 21.43 10.86 -23.38
CA GLU A 208 22.76 11.34 -22.97
C GLU A 208 22.93 11.71 -21.49
N ARG A 209 23.88 11.00 -20.84
CA ARG A 209 24.42 11.21 -19.47
C ARG A 209 23.72 10.49 -18.30
N VAL A 210 23.43 9.19 -18.45
CA VAL A 210 23.25 8.33 -17.28
C VAL A 210 24.58 7.65 -16.94
N ILE A 211 25.18 8.01 -15.80
CA ILE A 211 26.23 7.22 -15.18
C ILE A 211 25.52 6.19 -14.30
N ALA A 212 25.38 4.97 -14.83
CA ALA A 212 24.91 3.84 -14.02
C ALA A 212 26.06 3.36 -13.13
N PHE A 213 25.85 3.34 -11.82
CA PHE A 213 26.82 2.78 -10.88
C PHE A 213 26.56 1.28 -10.71
N ASP A 214 27.21 0.45 -11.54
CA ASP A 214 27.23 -1.00 -11.30
C ASP A 214 28.25 -1.29 -10.18
N MET A 215 27.81 -1.38 -8.93
CA MET A 215 28.63 -1.97 -7.86
C MET A 215 28.46 -3.51 -7.90
N PRO A 216 29.50 -4.30 -8.17
CA PRO A 216 29.42 -5.75 -8.07
C PRO A 216 29.40 -6.15 -6.59
N GLY A 217 28.30 -6.73 -6.08
CA GLY A 217 28.35 -7.40 -4.78
C GLY A 217 27.12 -7.42 -3.86
N THR A 218 25.97 -6.81 -4.19
CA THR A 218 24.80 -6.89 -3.30
C THR A 218 23.94 -8.10 -3.63
N THR A 219 23.96 -9.09 -2.74
CA THR A 219 23.23 -10.35 -2.79
C THR A 219 21.70 -10.19 -2.81
N ARG A 220 21.06 -11.09 -3.59
CA ARG A 220 19.66 -11.60 -3.52
C ARG A 220 18.58 -10.63 -3.01
N ASP A 221 17.70 -10.21 -3.91
CA ASP A 221 16.34 -9.72 -3.62
C ASP A 221 16.07 -8.21 -3.50
N ALA A 222 16.75 -7.37 -4.30
CA ALA A 222 16.25 -6.12 -4.89
C ALA A 222 17.28 -5.61 -5.91
N ILE A 223 16.90 -5.27 -7.14
CA ILE A 223 17.84 -4.63 -8.08
C ILE A 223 17.51 -3.14 -8.13
N GLU A 224 18.18 -2.39 -7.25
CA GLU A 224 18.23 -0.92 -7.30
C GLU A 224 19.18 -0.51 -8.44
N ILE A 225 18.75 0.44 -9.28
CA ILE A 225 19.61 1.03 -10.31
C ILE A 225 19.75 2.52 -10.04
N ASP A 226 20.95 2.93 -9.69
CA ASP A 226 21.30 4.33 -9.52
C ASP A 226 21.58 4.97 -10.88
N PHE A 227 21.01 6.15 -11.10
CA PHE A 227 21.30 6.99 -12.25
C PHE A 227 21.29 8.48 -11.89
N GLU A 228 21.96 9.29 -12.69
CA GLU A 228 21.95 10.75 -12.56
C GLU A 228 21.32 11.37 -13.81
N ARG A 229 20.52 12.42 -13.63
CA ARG A 229 19.97 13.21 -14.74
C ARG A 229 19.74 14.65 -14.30
N ASP A 230 20.16 15.61 -15.13
CA ASP A 230 20.07 17.04 -14.86
C ASP A 230 20.65 17.45 -13.48
N GLY A 231 21.76 16.81 -13.08
CA GLY A 231 22.43 17.04 -11.79
C GLY A 231 21.67 16.48 -10.57
N ARG A 232 20.65 15.66 -10.78
CA ARG A 232 19.88 14.99 -9.72
C ARG A 232 20.11 13.49 -9.77
N ARG A 233 20.32 12.90 -8.59
CA ARG A 233 20.49 11.46 -8.42
C ARG A 233 19.14 10.79 -8.22
N TYR A 234 18.98 9.63 -8.83
CA TYR A 234 17.78 8.81 -8.75
C TYR A 234 18.20 7.37 -8.47
N THR A 235 17.32 6.64 -7.79
CA THR A 235 17.44 5.20 -7.60
C THR A 235 16.15 4.56 -8.10
N LEU A 236 16.21 3.80 -9.19
CA LEU A 236 15.08 3.00 -9.64
C LEU A 236 14.91 1.79 -8.73
N ILE A 237 13.74 1.70 -8.11
CA ILE A 237 13.36 0.56 -7.28
C ILE A 237 12.66 -0.48 -8.17
N ASP A 238 13.09 -1.73 -8.03
CA ASP A 238 12.55 -2.93 -8.70
C ASP A 238 12.72 -2.97 -10.23
N THR A 239 13.95 -3.21 -10.66
CA THR A 239 14.32 -3.38 -12.07
C THR A 239 14.50 -4.86 -12.47
N ALA A 240 13.95 -5.80 -11.70
CA ALA A 240 14.13 -7.25 -11.95
C ALA A 240 13.68 -7.70 -13.35
N GLY A 241 12.75 -6.96 -13.98
CA GLY A 241 12.32 -7.17 -15.37
C GLY A 241 13.32 -6.71 -16.44
N LEU A 242 14.31 -5.88 -16.10
CA LEU A 242 15.28 -5.32 -17.05
C LEU A 242 16.52 -6.20 -17.24
N ARG A 243 17.05 -6.81 -16.16
CA ARG A 243 18.24 -7.68 -16.25
C ARG A 243 17.96 -9.06 -16.86
N LYS A 244 16.71 -9.53 -16.88
CA LYS A 244 16.34 -10.87 -17.43
C LYS A 244 16.25 -10.95 -18.95
N ARG A 245 16.61 -9.91 -19.71
CA ARG A 245 16.55 -9.92 -21.19
C ARG A 245 17.63 -10.76 -21.88
N GLY A 246 18.51 -11.43 -21.14
CA GLY A 246 19.41 -12.44 -21.68
C GLY A 246 18.86 -13.86 -21.49
N LYS A 247 17.93 -14.29 -22.36
CA LYS A 247 17.41 -15.68 -22.47
C LYS A 247 16.77 -16.25 -21.17
N VAL A 248 15.43 -16.29 -21.10
CA VAL A 248 14.60 -17.39 -20.53
C VAL A 248 13.13 -16.94 -20.51
N PHE A 249 12.25 -17.88 -20.86
CA PHE A 249 10.81 -17.77 -21.12
C PHE A 249 9.95 -17.03 -20.06
N GLU A 250 8.86 -16.45 -20.57
CA GLU A 250 7.72 -15.72 -19.97
C GLU A 250 6.96 -16.39 -18.79
N ALA A 251 7.47 -17.48 -18.20
CA ALA A 251 6.74 -18.22 -17.16
C ALA A 251 6.77 -17.56 -15.75
N VAL A 252 7.35 -16.35 -15.60
CA VAL A 252 7.64 -15.73 -14.28
C VAL A 252 6.88 -14.41 -14.05
N GLU A 253 5.86 -14.09 -14.83
CA GLU A 253 5.12 -12.82 -14.67
C GLU A 253 4.05 -12.84 -13.56
N LYS A 254 3.67 -14.02 -13.05
CA LYS A 254 2.69 -14.15 -11.95
C LYS A 254 3.22 -13.71 -10.58
N PHE A 255 4.52 -13.42 -10.46
CA PHE A 255 5.19 -12.91 -9.26
C PHE A 255 5.32 -11.36 -9.21
N SER A 256 4.62 -10.64 -10.10
CA SER A 256 4.88 -9.21 -10.37
C SER A 256 4.14 -8.23 -9.43
N VAL A 257 3.00 -8.62 -8.84
CA VAL A 257 2.18 -7.70 -8.03
C VAL A 257 2.88 -7.34 -6.72
N ILE A 258 3.33 -8.32 -5.95
CA ILE A 258 3.97 -8.07 -4.64
C ILE A 258 5.26 -7.30 -4.78
N LYS A 259 6.07 -7.61 -5.78
CA LYS A 259 7.28 -6.83 -6.08
C LYS A 259 6.94 -5.38 -6.42
N THR A 260 5.86 -5.17 -7.17
CA THR A 260 5.33 -3.82 -7.42
C THR A 260 4.92 -3.14 -6.11
N LEU A 261 4.23 -3.83 -5.19
CA LEU A 261 3.84 -3.27 -3.89
C LEU A 261 5.04 -2.96 -3.00
N GLN A 262 6.03 -3.86 -2.94
CA GLN A 262 7.29 -3.67 -2.24
C GLN A 262 8.10 -2.50 -2.84
N ALA A 263 8.09 -2.36 -4.17
CA ALA A 263 8.73 -1.25 -4.86
C ALA A 263 8.07 0.10 -4.51
N ILE A 264 6.74 0.13 -4.48
CA ILE A 264 5.97 1.31 -4.05
C ILE A 264 6.37 1.67 -2.61
N GLU A 265 6.39 0.70 -1.71
CA GLU A 265 6.76 0.89 -0.32
C GLU A 265 8.19 1.38 -0.13
N ALA A 266 9.15 0.90 -0.91
CA ALA A 266 10.55 1.34 -0.80
C ALA A 266 10.84 2.67 -1.54
N SER A 267 9.90 3.16 -2.36
CA SER A 267 10.05 4.39 -3.14
C SER A 267 9.60 5.65 -2.39
N ASN A 268 10.08 6.81 -2.84
CA ASN A 268 9.54 8.11 -2.43
C ASN A 268 8.49 8.61 -3.43
N VAL A 269 8.76 8.38 -4.72
CA VAL A 269 7.88 8.77 -5.82
C VAL A 269 7.54 7.54 -6.64
N VAL A 270 6.26 7.40 -6.95
CA VAL A 270 5.73 6.37 -7.84
C VAL A 270 5.33 7.01 -9.17
N LEU A 271 5.87 6.50 -10.25
CA LEU A 271 5.40 6.78 -11.60
C LEU A 271 4.41 5.72 -12.02
N LEU A 272 3.12 6.05 -11.99
CA LEU A 272 2.04 5.18 -12.48
C LEU A 272 1.94 5.29 -13.99
N MET A 273 2.30 4.23 -14.70
CA MET A 273 2.18 4.12 -16.14
C MET A 273 0.85 3.50 -16.55
N LEU A 274 0.11 4.21 -17.41
CA LEU A 274 -1.10 3.76 -18.07
C LEU A 274 -0.84 3.61 -19.57
N ASP A 275 -1.56 2.70 -20.21
CA ASP A 275 -1.51 2.52 -21.66
C ASP A 275 -2.70 3.20 -22.30
N ALA A 276 -2.43 4.24 -23.11
CA ALA A 276 -3.45 5.07 -23.75
C ALA A 276 -4.31 4.30 -24.77
N GLN A 277 -3.77 3.22 -25.35
CA GLN A 277 -4.46 2.40 -26.36
C GLN A 277 -5.43 1.40 -25.73
N THR A 278 -5.35 1.21 -24.42
CA THR A 278 -6.22 0.29 -23.68
C THR A 278 -7.13 1.04 -22.72
N GLU A 279 -8.12 0.36 -22.18
CA GLU A 279 -8.91 0.90 -21.06
C GLU A 279 -8.09 0.90 -19.77
N ILE A 280 -8.37 1.87 -18.89
CA ILE A 280 -7.90 1.86 -17.51
C ILE A 280 -8.57 0.68 -16.81
N SER A 281 -7.79 -0.33 -16.50
CA SER A 281 -8.28 -1.55 -15.86
C SER A 281 -8.50 -1.36 -14.36
N GLU A 282 -9.20 -2.29 -13.74
CA GLU A 282 -9.32 -2.36 -12.28
C GLU A 282 -7.96 -2.59 -11.59
N GLN A 283 -7.04 -3.28 -12.25
CA GLN A 283 -5.68 -3.48 -11.72
C GLN A 283 -4.92 -2.15 -11.64
N ASP A 284 -5.09 -1.26 -12.62
CA ASP A 284 -4.47 0.07 -12.59
C ASP A 284 -5.05 0.90 -11.43
N ALA A 285 -6.36 0.85 -11.22
CA ALA A 285 -7.04 1.49 -10.09
C ALA A 285 -6.59 0.93 -8.73
N HIS A 286 -6.37 -0.39 -8.65
CA HIS A 286 -5.89 -1.03 -7.44
C HIS A 286 -4.46 -0.63 -7.07
N ILE A 287 -3.53 -0.64 -8.05
CA ILE A 287 -2.17 -0.16 -7.85
C ILE A 287 -2.19 1.32 -7.44
N ALA A 288 -3.00 2.14 -8.11
CA ALA A 288 -3.18 3.55 -7.76
C ALA A 288 -3.70 3.76 -6.33
N GLY A 289 -4.68 2.94 -5.90
CA GLY A 289 -5.20 2.96 -4.53
C GLY A 289 -4.12 2.63 -3.50
N PHE A 290 -3.32 1.58 -3.75
CA PHE A 290 -2.23 1.21 -2.87
C PHE A 290 -1.15 2.30 -2.77
N VAL A 291 -0.83 2.99 -3.87
CA VAL A 291 0.10 4.15 -3.85
C VAL A 291 -0.43 5.26 -2.93
N LEU A 292 -1.74 5.54 -2.97
CA LEU A 292 -2.38 6.53 -2.10
C LEU A 292 -2.37 6.08 -0.63
N GLU A 293 -2.68 4.81 -0.36
CA GLU A 293 -2.71 4.22 0.99
C GLU A 293 -1.32 4.18 1.64
N THR A 294 -0.28 3.87 0.88
CA THR A 294 1.12 3.94 1.35
C THR A 294 1.59 5.38 1.52
N GLY A 295 0.91 6.35 0.87
CA GLY A 295 1.20 7.77 1.02
C GLY A 295 2.36 8.25 0.17
N ARG A 296 2.70 7.52 -0.90
CA ARG A 296 3.79 7.92 -1.79
C ARG A 296 3.36 9.05 -2.72
N ALA A 297 4.33 9.90 -3.07
CA ALA A 297 4.11 10.87 -4.13
C ALA A 297 3.84 10.13 -5.44
N VAL A 298 2.95 10.67 -6.28
CA VAL A 298 2.52 10.00 -7.51
C VAL A 298 2.49 10.96 -8.69
N VAL A 299 3.02 10.48 -9.80
CA VAL A 299 2.92 11.10 -11.12
C VAL A 299 2.34 10.07 -12.06
N VAL A 300 1.39 10.47 -12.92
CA VAL A 300 0.76 9.56 -13.87
C VAL A 300 1.35 9.82 -15.26
N ALA A 301 1.80 8.76 -15.93
CA ALA A 301 2.23 8.80 -17.32
C ALA A 301 1.30 7.95 -18.18
N VAL A 302 0.58 8.59 -19.09
CA VAL A 302 -0.25 7.93 -20.10
C VAL A 302 0.60 7.73 -21.35
N ASN A 303 1.07 6.50 -21.53
CA ASN A 303 2.05 6.12 -22.56
C ASN A 303 1.37 5.65 -23.85
N LYS A 304 2.11 5.63 -24.97
CA LYS A 304 1.64 5.30 -26.32
C LYS A 304 0.65 6.34 -26.88
N TRP A 305 0.83 7.60 -26.51
CA TRP A 305 -0.06 8.69 -26.92
C TRP A 305 0.08 9.11 -28.39
N ASP A 306 1.19 8.76 -29.04
CA ASP A 306 1.57 9.25 -30.37
C ASP A 306 0.69 8.74 -31.53
N GLY A 307 -0.11 7.70 -31.30
CA GLY A 307 -0.96 7.08 -32.31
C GLY A 307 -2.47 7.30 -32.12
N LEU A 308 -2.89 8.11 -31.14
CA LEU A 308 -4.30 8.22 -30.78
C LEU A 308 -5.07 9.27 -31.57
N ASP A 309 -6.30 8.93 -31.97
CA ASP A 309 -7.28 9.85 -32.54
C ASP A 309 -7.97 10.73 -31.48
N GLY A 310 -8.98 11.51 -31.86
CA GLY A 310 -9.71 12.40 -30.94
C GLY A 310 -10.63 11.65 -29.97
N GLU A 311 -11.31 10.61 -30.45
CA GLU A 311 -12.26 9.83 -29.65
C GLU A 311 -11.55 8.99 -28.58
N GLU A 312 -10.40 8.41 -28.92
CA GLU A 312 -9.55 7.66 -28.02
C GLU A 312 -9.02 8.53 -26.86
N LYS A 313 -8.64 9.78 -27.15
CA LYS A 313 -8.19 10.76 -26.14
C LYS A 313 -9.32 11.14 -25.19
N GLU A 314 -10.51 11.41 -25.71
CA GLU A 314 -11.68 11.70 -24.86
C GLU A 314 -12.11 10.48 -24.03
N ARG A 315 -11.96 9.26 -24.56
CA ARG A 315 -12.25 8.02 -23.82
C ARG A 315 -11.34 7.89 -22.60
N ILE A 316 -10.02 8.00 -22.78
CA ILE A 316 -9.06 7.82 -21.67
C ILE A 316 -9.19 8.93 -20.62
N GLU A 317 -9.49 10.17 -21.02
CA GLU A 317 -9.77 11.27 -20.08
C GLU A 317 -11.03 11.01 -19.24
N ARG A 318 -12.12 10.54 -19.87
CA ARG A 318 -13.34 10.15 -19.15
C ARG A 318 -13.09 8.99 -18.20
N GLU A 319 -12.34 7.98 -18.63
CA GLU A 319 -11.98 6.85 -17.78
C GLU A 319 -11.13 7.26 -16.59
N PHE A 320 -10.15 8.15 -16.78
CA PHE A 320 -9.33 8.68 -15.70
C PHE A 320 -10.19 9.40 -14.66
N ASN A 321 -11.09 10.29 -15.11
CA ASN A 321 -12.01 11.00 -14.24
C ASN A 321 -13.03 10.10 -13.54
N ARG A 322 -13.34 8.93 -14.11
CA ARG A 322 -14.26 7.95 -13.51
C ARG A 322 -13.56 7.05 -12.49
N LYS A 323 -12.42 6.47 -12.87
CA LYS A 323 -11.73 5.41 -12.11
C LYS A 323 -10.60 5.92 -11.21
N LEU A 324 -9.93 7.01 -11.57
CA LEU A 324 -8.72 7.51 -10.90
C LEU A 324 -8.88 8.93 -10.35
N ARG A 325 -10.12 9.40 -10.16
CA ARG A 325 -10.41 10.75 -9.62
C ARG A 325 -9.73 11.05 -8.29
N PHE A 326 -9.54 10.02 -7.47
CA PHE A 326 -8.85 10.14 -6.19
C PHE A 326 -7.37 10.56 -6.34
N LEU A 327 -6.77 10.37 -7.51
CA LEU A 327 -5.44 10.89 -7.88
C LEU A 327 -5.49 12.31 -8.48
N SER A 328 -6.54 13.09 -8.26
CA SER A 328 -6.66 14.48 -8.77
C SER A 328 -5.54 15.43 -8.30
N PHE A 329 -4.80 15.08 -7.25
CA PHE A 329 -3.61 15.82 -6.80
C PHE A 329 -2.36 15.49 -7.63
N ALA A 330 -2.37 14.40 -8.40
CA ALA A 330 -1.25 13.93 -9.21
C ALA A 330 -1.21 14.65 -10.55
N ARG A 331 0.01 14.92 -11.04
CA ARG A 331 0.18 15.45 -12.40
C ARG A 331 0.11 14.31 -13.41
N VAL A 332 -0.71 14.49 -14.44
CA VAL A 332 -0.85 13.56 -15.57
C VAL A 332 -0.04 14.07 -16.74
N HIS A 333 0.81 13.20 -17.31
CA HIS A 333 1.61 13.48 -18.49
C HIS A 333 1.24 12.50 -19.59
N THR A 334 1.11 12.98 -20.81
CA THR A 334 0.97 12.15 -22.00
C THR A 334 2.35 11.98 -22.63
N ILE A 335 2.75 10.73 -22.87
CA ILE A 335 4.12 10.41 -23.31
C ILE A 335 4.11 9.39 -24.44
N SER A 336 5.22 9.34 -25.17
CA SER A 336 5.59 8.20 -25.99
C SER A 336 6.99 7.77 -25.60
N ALA A 337 7.07 6.73 -24.76
CA ALA A 337 8.34 6.20 -24.28
C ALA A 337 9.24 5.75 -25.45
N LEU A 338 8.64 5.16 -26.50
CA LEU A 338 9.35 4.71 -27.68
C LEU A 338 9.97 5.86 -28.49
N ARG A 339 9.28 7.01 -28.58
CA ARG A 339 9.75 8.19 -29.33
C ARG A 339 10.50 9.21 -28.47
N GLY A 340 10.64 8.99 -27.16
CA GLY A 340 11.21 9.95 -26.21
C GLY A 340 10.37 11.23 -26.00
N GLN A 341 9.09 11.22 -26.38
CA GLN A 341 8.23 12.41 -26.28
C GLN A 341 7.61 12.54 -24.89
N GLY A 342 7.57 13.75 -24.34
CA GLY A 342 6.96 14.04 -23.04
C GLY A 342 7.82 13.68 -21.81
N ILE A 343 9.05 13.20 -22.02
CA ILE A 343 9.94 12.72 -20.95
C ILE A 343 10.46 13.85 -20.04
N LYS A 344 10.89 14.99 -20.61
CA LYS A 344 11.41 16.12 -19.80
C LYS A 344 10.35 16.72 -18.86
N PRO A 345 9.11 17.04 -19.32
CA PRO A 345 8.05 17.49 -18.42
C PRO A 345 7.68 16.47 -17.33
N LEU A 346 7.74 15.19 -17.66
CA LEU A 346 7.48 14.09 -16.73
C LEU A 346 8.52 14.09 -15.58
N LEU A 347 9.81 14.12 -15.91
CA LEU A 347 10.89 14.19 -14.91
C LEU A 347 10.79 15.43 -14.03
N LYS A 348 10.44 16.59 -14.61
CA LYS A 348 10.20 17.82 -13.83
C LYS A 348 9.07 17.64 -12.81
N SER A 349 8.04 16.89 -13.17
CA SER A 349 6.92 16.62 -12.26
C SER A 349 7.26 15.58 -11.19
N ILE A 350 8.08 14.57 -11.51
CA ILE A 350 8.65 13.63 -10.51
C ILE A 350 9.45 14.42 -9.47
N ASN A 351 10.31 15.33 -9.93
CA ASN A 351 11.09 16.23 -9.11
C ASN A 351 10.24 17.13 -8.21
N SER A 352 9.18 17.71 -8.76
CA SER A 352 8.23 18.56 -8.02
C SER A 352 7.45 17.76 -6.98
N ALA A 353 7.00 16.55 -7.34
CA ALA A 353 6.24 15.68 -6.45
C ALA A 353 7.10 15.20 -5.27
N HIS A 354 8.38 14.88 -5.51
CA HIS A 354 9.34 14.61 -4.46
C HIS A 354 9.50 15.82 -3.52
N ALA A 355 9.77 17.01 -4.09
CA ALA A 355 9.93 18.22 -3.29
C ALA A 355 8.69 18.55 -2.45
N ALA A 356 7.49 18.35 -3.00
CA ALA A 356 6.23 18.51 -2.28
C ALA A 356 6.10 17.49 -1.13
N ALA A 357 6.49 16.24 -1.34
CA ALA A 357 6.39 15.19 -0.33
C ALA A 357 7.29 15.44 0.90
N PHE A 358 8.45 16.08 0.69
CA PHE A 358 9.41 16.46 1.73
C PHE A 358 9.36 17.94 2.10
N ALA A 359 8.29 18.65 1.72
CA ALA A 359 8.17 20.07 2.01
C ALA A 359 8.12 20.33 3.53
N LYS A 360 8.90 21.31 4.00
CA LYS A 360 8.83 21.81 5.38
C LYS A 360 7.62 22.73 5.52
N LEU A 361 6.63 22.33 6.32
CA LEU A 361 5.39 23.07 6.53
C LEU A 361 5.48 23.84 7.85
N SER A 362 5.81 25.13 7.79
CA SER A 362 5.98 25.92 9.02
C SER A 362 4.67 25.99 9.84
N THR A 363 4.75 25.66 11.14
CA THR A 363 3.64 25.74 12.10
C THR A 363 2.88 27.08 12.09
N PRO A 364 3.54 28.26 12.01
CA PRO A 364 2.81 29.54 11.97
C PRO A 364 1.94 29.68 10.71
N LYS A 365 2.47 29.29 9.54
CA LYS A 365 1.70 29.30 8.28
C LYS A 365 0.57 28.27 8.33
N LEU A 366 0.83 27.05 8.79
CA LEU A 366 -0.19 26.00 8.94
C LEU A 366 -1.35 26.47 9.84
N THR A 367 -1.03 27.05 10.99
CA THR A 367 -2.04 27.53 11.94
C THR A 367 -2.84 28.71 11.37
N ARG A 368 -2.20 29.62 10.64
CA ARG A 368 -2.89 30.73 9.97
C ARG A 368 -3.85 30.23 8.88
N GLU A 369 -3.40 29.30 8.03
CA GLU A 369 -4.24 28.69 6.99
C GLU A 369 -5.40 27.90 7.58
N LEU A 370 -5.18 27.19 8.70
CA LEU A 370 -6.22 26.52 9.45
C LEU A 370 -7.30 27.50 9.93
N GLN A 371 -6.90 28.60 10.57
CA GLN A 371 -7.81 29.62 11.07
C GLN A 371 -8.62 30.24 9.93
N ALA A 372 -7.96 30.61 8.82
CA ALA A 372 -8.62 31.14 7.63
C ALA A 372 -9.62 30.13 7.01
N ALA A 373 -9.28 28.84 6.99
CA ALA A 373 -10.19 27.79 6.52
C ALA A 373 -11.41 27.62 7.43
N VAL A 374 -11.22 27.68 8.75
CA VAL A 374 -12.32 27.59 9.74
C VAL A 374 -13.23 28.81 9.70
N GLU A 375 -12.67 30.00 9.50
CA GLU A 375 -13.44 31.24 9.34
C GLU A 375 -14.29 31.21 8.07
N GLN A 376 -13.70 30.77 6.95
CA GLN A 376 -14.42 30.64 5.68
C GLN A 376 -15.52 29.58 5.77
N GLN A 377 -15.21 28.42 6.32
CA GLN A 377 -16.15 27.31 6.46
C GLN A 377 -16.02 26.68 7.85
N PRO A 378 -16.91 27.03 8.79
CA PRO A 378 -16.88 26.46 10.12
C PRO A 378 -17.16 24.94 10.11
N PRO A 379 -16.53 24.16 11.01
CA PRO A 379 -16.84 22.75 11.11
C PRO A 379 -18.30 22.54 11.55
N PRO A 380 -18.96 21.48 11.03
CA PRO A 380 -20.32 21.16 11.44
C PRO A 380 -20.37 20.84 12.94
N ARG A 381 -21.51 21.12 13.56
CA ARG A 381 -21.76 20.76 14.97
C ARG A 381 -22.10 19.28 15.07
N LYS A 382 -21.70 18.65 16.17
CA LYS A 382 -22.17 17.32 16.56
C LYS A 382 -22.87 17.45 17.91
N GLY A 383 -24.21 17.40 17.88
CA GLY A 383 -25.03 17.75 19.03
C GLY A 383 -24.87 19.23 19.42
N ILE A 384 -24.57 19.49 20.69
CA ILE A 384 -24.48 20.84 21.26
C ILE A 384 -23.11 21.48 20.99
N PHE A 385 -22.06 20.68 20.81
CA PHE A 385 -20.69 21.18 20.71
C PHE A 385 -20.23 21.35 19.25
N ARG A 386 -19.53 22.45 18.98
CA ARG A 386 -18.77 22.65 17.74
C ARG A 386 -17.30 22.28 18.00
N PRO A 387 -16.70 21.41 17.18
CA PRO A 387 -15.26 21.14 17.25
C PRO A 387 -14.45 22.44 17.16
N LYS A 388 -13.43 22.58 18.02
CA LYS A 388 -12.56 23.76 18.04
C LYS A 388 -11.14 23.36 17.73
N MET A 389 -10.67 23.67 16.53
CA MET A 389 -9.28 23.49 16.11
C MET A 389 -8.48 24.73 16.53
N ARG A 390 -7.40 24.53 17.28
CA ARG A 390 -6.60 25.60 17.91
C ARG A 390 -5.35 25.94 17.10
N TYR A 391 -4.57 24.92 16.75
CA TYR A 391 -3.34 25.08 15.99
C TYR A 391 -3.01 23.81 15.20
N ALA A 392 -2.12 23.96 14.22
CA ALA A 392 -1.66 22.87 13.38
C ALA A 392 -0.13 22.90 13.26
N HIS A 393 0.50 21.72 13.29
CA HIS A 393 1.94 21.55 13.06
C HIS A 393 2.19 20.37 12.11
N GLN A 394 3.39 20.31 11.55
CA GLN A 394 3.82 19.17 10.73
C GLN A 394 4.21 18.00 11.65
N GLY A 395 3.58 16.85 11.47
CA GLY A 395 3.89 15.60 12.20
C GLY A 395 4.73 14.60 11.42
N GLY A 396 4.98 14.84 10.13
CA GLY A 396 5.76 13.93 9.29
C GLY A 396 5.91 14.43 7.84
N GLN A 397 6.75 13.71 7.08
CA GLN A 397 7.04 13.94 5.67
C GLN A 397 6.93 12.62 4.89
N ASN A 398 6.71 12.72 3.57
CA ASN A 398 6.59 11.59 2.64
C ASN A 398 5.63 10.46 3.11
N PRO A 399 4.33 10.76 3.27
CA PRO A 399 3.63 12.00 2.88
C PRO A 399 3.65 13.10 3.95
N PRO A 400 3.44 14.37 3.58
CA PRO A 400 3.26 15.43 4.56
C PRO A 400 2.05 15.16 5.46
N LEU A 401 2.31 15.07 6.76
CA LEU A 401 1.30 14.87 7.80
C LEU A 401 1.09 16.17 8.56
N VAL A 402 -0.14 16.67 8.59
CA VAL A 402 -0.54 17.85 9.38
C VAL A 402 -1.32 17.37 10.60
N VAL A 403 -0.79 17.65 11.79
CA VAL A 403 -1.43 17.30 13.06
C VAL A 403 -2.14 18.54 13.60
N ILE A 404 -3.47 18.44 13.74
CA ILE A 404 -4.35 19.51 14.19
C ILE A 404 -4.79 19.23 15.63
N HIS A 405 -4.52 20.18 16.52
CA HIS A 405 -4.87 20.08 17.93
C HIS A 405 -6.10 20.90 18.27
N GLY A 406 -6.91 20.41 19.21
CA GLY A 406 -8.15 21.07 19.57
C GLY A 406 -9.04 20.29 20.50
N ASN A 407 -10.31 20.69 20.53
CA ASN A 407 -11.34 20.10 21.38
C ASN A 407 -12.44 19.46 20.53
N ALA A 408 -12.93 18.30 20.96
CA ALA A 408 -14.00 17.54 20.31
C ALA A 408 -13.72 17.30 18.81
N LEU A 409 -12.47 16.97 18.46
CA LEU A 409 -12.09 16.76 17.06
C LEU A 409 -12.55 15.41 16.52
N ASP A 410 -12.88 14.47 17.39
CA ASP A 410 -13.49 13.16 17.05
C ASP A 410 -14.87 13.30 16.40
N ALA A 411 -15.43 14.52 16.44
CA ALA A 411 -16.68 14.88 15.80
C ALA A 411 -16.51 15.47 14.40
N ILE A 412 -15.29 15.65 13.90
CA ILE A 412 -15.03 16.16 12.55
C ILE A 412 -15.37 15.08 11.51
N PRO A 413 -16.30 15.33 10.58
CA PRO A 413 -16.59 14.38 9.51
C PRO A 413 -15.50 14.39 8.43
N ASP A 414 -15.36 13.27 7.71
CA ASP A 414 -14.35 13.10 6.67
C ASP A 414 -14.49 14.09 5.51
N SER A 415 -15.70 14.56 5.23
CA SER A 415 -15.92 15.63 4.24
C SER A 415 -15.18 16.91 4.61
N TYR A 416 -15.16 17.26 5.90
CA TYR A 416 -14.45 18.43 6.40
C TYR A 416 -12.93 18.19 6.46
N ARG A 417 -12.49 16.96 6.76
CA ARG A 417 -11.08 16.57 6.61
C ARG A 417 -10.58 16.79 5.18
N ARG A 418 -11.31 16.29 4.18
CA ARG A 418 -10.97 16.47 2.74
C ARG A 418 -10.95 17.93 2.31
N TYR A 419 -11.85 18.76 2.87
CA TYR A 419 -11.83 20.21 2.68
C TYR A 419 -10.50 20.81 3.16
N LEU A 420 -10.11 20.51 4.41
CA LEU A 420 -8.83 21.00 4.96
C LEU A 420 -7.62 20.47 4.18
N GLU A 421 -7.63 19.21 3.77
CA GLU A 421 -6.56 18.62 2.96
C GLU A 421 -6.36 19.40 1.66
N THR A 422 -7.46 19.73 0.97
CA THR A 422 -7.41 20.52 -0.26
C THR A 422 -6.91 21.94 0.00
N ARG A 423 -7.34 22.57 1.10
CA ARG A 423 -6.89 23.93 1.48
C ARG A 423 -5.38 23.97 1.76
N PHE A 424 -4.87 23.06 2.59
CA PHE A 424 -3.44 22.99 2.87
C PHE A 424 -2.62 22.61 1.64
N ARG A 425 -3.10 21.66 0.82
CA ARG A 425 -2.40 21.28 -0.41
C ARG A 425 -2.19 22.48 -1.34
N ASN A 426 -3.21 23.32 -1.49
CA ASN A 426 -3.12 24.54 -2.30
C ASN A 426 -2.22 25.61 -1.66
N ALA A 427 -2.33 25.84 -0.35
CA ALA A 427 -1.56 26.87 0.35
C ALA A 427 -0.03 26.60 0.39
N PHE A 428 0.36 25.34 0.28
CA PHE A 428 1.75 24.88 0.31
C PHE A 428 2.25 24.30 -1.03
N ASP A 429 1.48 24.42 -2.11
CA ASP A 429 1.80 23.90 -3.45
C ASP A 429 2.23 22.42 -3.44
N LEU A 430 1.48 21.59 -2.71
CA LEU A 430 1.80 20.18 -2.50
C LEU A 430 1.29 19.29 -3.64
N GLN A 431 1.46 19.73 -4.88
CA GLN A 431 1.06 18.95 -6.05
C GLN A 431 1.91 17.68 -6.19
N GLY A 432 1.26 16.57 -6.54
CA GLY A 432 1.92 15.27 -6.71
C GLY A 432 2.11 14.46 -5.44
N THR A 433 1.72 14.95 -4.26
CA THR A 433 1.77 14.18 -3.00
C THR A 433 0.42 14.17 -2.29
N PRO A 434 0.00 13.02 -1.71
CA PRO A 434 -1.16 13.02 -0.82
C PRO A 434 -0.82 13.77 0.47
N LEU A 435 -1.81 14.48 1.03
CA LEU A 435 -1.69 15.13 2.34
C LEU A 435 -2.48 14.32 3.36
N ARG A 436 -1.88 14.02 4.52
CA ARG A 436 -2.59 13.41 5.65
C ARG A 436 -2.89 14.45 6.70
N ILE A 437 -4.08 14.37 7.30
CA ILE A 437 -4.44 15.14 8.49
C ILE A 437 -4.69 14.18 9.63
N GLU A 438 -4.10 14.44 10.79
CA GLU A 438 -4.43 13.77 12.05
C GLU A 438 -5.02 14.79 13.02
N PHE A 439 -6.08 14.39 13.72
CA PHE A 439 -6.71 15.22 14.73
C PHE A 439 -6.33 14.70 16.12
N LYS A 440 -5.76 15.56 16.96
CA LYS A 440 -5.45 15.26 18.36
C LYS A 440 -6.34 16.08 19.28
N SER A 441 -7.37 15.44 19.82
CA SER A 441 -8.19 16.00 20.88
C SER A 441 -7.39 16.02 22.18
N SER A 442 -7.36 17.15 22.90
CA SER A 442 -6.86 17.15 24.28
C SER A 442 -7.79 16.30 25.15
N HIS A 443 -7.28 15.24 25.76
CA HIS A 443 -8.02 14.48 26.76
C HIS A 443 -8.32 15.41 27.94
N ASN A 444 -9.58 15.47 28.38
CA ASN A 444 -9.94 16.26 29.56
C ASN A 444 -9.69 15.39 30.81
N PRO A 445 -8.63 15.63 31.60
CA PRO A 445 -8.32 14.80 32.77
C PRO A 445 -9.36 14.91 33.89
N TYR A 446 -10.37 15.78 33.76
CA TYR A 446 -11.47 15.97 34.71
C TYR A 446 -12.82 15.44 34.22
N ALA A 447 -12.87 14.73 33.09
CA ALA A 447 -14.09 14.03 32.68
C ALA A 447 -14.27 12.82 33.61
N GLN A 448 -14.94 13.02 34.75
CA GLN A 448 -15.41 11.93 35.60
C GLN A 448 -16.28 11.01 34.74
N GLU A 449 -15.90 9.73 34.65
CA GLU A 449 -16.78 8.67 34.19
C GLU A 449 -18.04 8.71 35.05
N SER A 450 -19.15 9.09 34.43
CA SER A 450 -20.49 9.13 35.04
C SER A 450 -21.31 7.98 34.50
#